data_AF-A0A226EWQ6-F1
#
_entry.id   AF-A0A226EWQ6-F1
#
_cell.length_a   1.000
_cell.length_b   1.000
_cell.length_c   1.000
_cell.angle_alpha   90.00
_cell.angle_beta   90.00
_cell.angle_gamma   90.00
#
_symmetry.space_group_name_H-M   'P 1'
#
loop_
_entity.id
_entity.type
_entity.pdbx_description
1 polymer ?
#
loop_
_entity_poly.entity_id
_entity_poly.type
_entity_poly.pdbx_seq_one_letter_code
_entity_poly.pdbx_strand_id
1 'polypeptide(L)'
;MEPHVGTYGAECQKKAQQHHQYECSILGILKNSGISVICYMAVRILTKNNPKTVLEWYGLAEKTELEEMSQSLENKVPMDQSNNCLDKTRTLETLGFNEEYRTDHVALFHLVTHSQRREPEEYFHQIVMALYLLEVLKTTSYFDQFKSCASGKSDTKQENGIGGTSLPSRDQRCEESLRENGKKSPDELTPTSISQNEPACLEDIPREVEIKFAVLLLRCLKSLQFNTHETAAWDEESDKDNSVGLGGALYPTLAPIFVSPVFNHSCNPAIVRYFVNDTVVVRAIRTIVPGEVVTENYGPNYSNVPLEERQMRLNDVYWFKCECIACLQNWPAFSEMTNDMMKFRCEFCRTFICKSDENMGILFNCGKCGKSVNVLKAMKAIHETDAKYSQAVQFINSGNFETGLGMIQENLFTLEKFLMPPFREFHMCQEHMRRCYLTLGNRVSKLPAWDPETVKMDD
;
A
#
# COMPACT_ATOMS: atom_id res chain seq x y z
N MET A 1 27.74 -12.17 -1.71
CA MET A 1 27.09 -11.38 -0.65
C MET A 1 26.43 -12.37 0.30
N GLU A 2 27.08 -12.61 1.43
CA GLU A 2 26.53 -13.43 2.51
C GLU A 2 25.25 -12.77 3.07
N PRO A 3 24.30 -13.55 3.58
CA PRO A 3 23.07 -13.01 4.14
C PRO A 3 23.40 -12.30 5.45
N HIS A 4 23.23 -10.98 5.48
CA HIS A 4 23.04 -10.28 6.75
C HIS A 4 21.71 -10.77 7.34
N VAL A 5 21.79 -11.78 8.20
CA VAL A 5 20.69 -12.17 9.09
C VAL A 5 20.57 -11.04 10.10
N GLY A 6 19.65 -10.12 9.86
CA GLY A 6 19.30 -9.12 10.86
C GLY A 6 18.90 -9.83 12.15
N THR A 7 19.49 -9.42 13.27
CA THR A 7 19.10 -9.91 14.59
C THR A 7 17.70 -9.37 14.90
N TYR A 8 16.69 -10.21 14.72
CA TYR A 8 15.33 -9.90 15.13
C TYR A 8 15.25 -10.01 16.66
N GLY A 9 14.65 -9.02 17.33
CA GLY A 9 14.35 -9.14 18.76
C GLY A 9 13.45 -10.35 19.05
N ALA A 10 13.55 -10.92 20.25
CA ALA A 10 12.81 -12.14 20.65
C ALA A 10 11.29 -12.06 20.42
N GLU A 11 10.71 -10.86 20.51
CA GLU A 11 9.29 -10.63 20.21
C GLU A 11 8.96 -10.77 18.71
N CYS A 12 9.83 -10.26 17.83
CA CYS A 12 9.66 -10.36 16.38
C CYS A 12 9.78 -11.82 15.93
N GLN A 13 10.71 -12.58 16.51
CA GLN A 13 10.85 -14.02 16.24
C GLN A 13 9.59 -14.81 16.65
N LYS A 14 9.01 -14.53 17.83
CA LYS A 14 7.76 -15.15 18.27
C LYS A 14 6.57 -14.81 17.35
N LYS A 15 6.44 -13.54 16.93
CA LYS A 15 5.41 -13.10 15.97
C LYS A 15 5.62 -13.75 14.59
N ALA A 16 6.87 -13.94 14.18
CA ALA A 16 7.22 -14.54 12.89
C ALA A 16 6.97 -16.05 12.86
N GLN A 17 7.03 -16.74 14.00
CA GLN A 17 6.99 -18.20 14.10
C GLN A 17 5.80 -18.83 13.36
N GLN A 18 4.62 -18.20 13.38
CA GLN A 18 3.40 -18.71 12.76
C GLN A 18 3.53 -18.97 11.26
N HIS A 19 4.17 -18.06 10.52
CA HIS A 19 4.34 -18.17 9.07
C HIS A 19 5.77 -18.58 8.68
N HIS A 20 6.77 -18.28 9.51
CA HIS A 20 8.17 -18.60 9.26
C HIS A 20 8.40 -20.11 9.08
N GLN A 21 7.69 -20.95 9.83
CA GLN A 21 7.75 -22.41 9.71
C GLN A 21 7.42 -22.93 8.30
N TYR A 22 6.63 -22.18 7.52
CA TYR A 22 6.28 -22.53 6.15
C TYR A 22 7.15 -21.77 5.15
N GLU A 23 7.42 -20.50 5.40
CA GLU A 23 8.03 -19.62 4.41
C GLU A 23 9.55 -19.73 4.33
N CYS A 24 10.22 -20.16 5.40
CA CYS A 24 11.69 -20.22 5.45
C CYS A 24 12.27 -21.11 4.33
N SER A 25 11.64 -22.26 4.06
CA SER A 25 12.10 -23.20 3.03
C SER A 25 11.88 -22.70 1.60
N ILE A 26 10.87 -21.85 1.38
CA ILE A 26 10.50 -21.36 0.04
C ILE A 26 11.07 -19.96 -0.25
N LEU A 27 11.57 -19.24 0.75
CA LEU A 27 12.06 -17.87 0.58
C LEU A 27 13.17 -17.77 -0.49
N GLY A 28 14.06 -18.77 -0.56
CA GLY A 28 15.10 -18.83 -1.58
C GLY A 28 14.53 -18.99 -3.00
N ILE A 29 13.51 -19.83 -3.17
CA ILE A 29 12.81 -20.05 -4.45
C ILE A 29 12.15 -18.74 -4.89
N LEU A 30 11.37 -18.12 -4.01
CA LEU A 30 10.70 -16.86 -4.29
C LEU A 30 11.73 -15.77 -4.65
N LYS A 31 12.81 -15.62 -3.88
CA LYS A 31 13.85 -14.59 -4.11
C LYS A 31 14.56 -14.76 -5.44
N ASN A 32 14.99 -15.98 -5.74
CA ASN A 32 15.76 -16.25 -6.94
C ASN A 32 14.90 -16.27 -8.21
N SER A 33 13.58 -16.42 -8.09
CA SER A 33 12.65 -16.38 -9.22
C SER A 33 12.39 -14.97 -9.78
N GLY A 34 12.80 -13.91 -9.07
CA GLY A 34 12.58 -12.52 -9.51
C GLY A 34 11.12 -12.07 -9.49
N ILE A 35 10.24 -12.81 -8.81
CA ILE A 35 8.81 -12.48 -8.69
C ILE A 35 8.58 -11.20 -7.86
N SER A 36 7.44 -10.56 -8.11
CA SER A 36 7.03 -9.33 -7.42
C SER A 36 6.85 -9.54 -5.91
N VAL A 37 7.12 -8.49 -5.11
CA VAL A 37 6.83 -8.44 -3.66
C VAL A 37 5.35 -8.78 -3.35
N ILE A 38 4.43 -8.46 -4.26
CA ILE A 38 3.01 -8.81 -4.16
C ILE A 38 2.81 -10.33 -4.02
N CYS A 39 3.63 -11.15 -4.68
CA CYS A 39 3.56 -12.60 -4.58
C CYS A 39 3.93 -13.10 -3.18
N TYR A 40 4.94 -12.49 -2.55
CA TYR A 40 5.31 -12.79 -1.17
C TYR A 40 4.20 -12.40 -0.21
N MET A 41 3.59 -11.23 -0.42
CA MET A 41 2.47 -10.77 0.38
C MET A 41 1.26 -11.71 0.25
N ALA A 42 0.95 -12.19 -0.96
CA ALA A 42 -0.11 -13.16 -1.19
C ALA A 42 0.12 -14.46 -0.42
N VAL A 43 1.32 -15.03 -0.48
CA VAL A 43 1.68 -16.23 0.33
C VAL A 43 1.58 -15.92 1.83
N ARG A 44 2.11 -14.77 2.27
CA ARG A 44 2.09 -14.34 3.69
C ARG A 44 0.68 -14.18 4.25
N ILE A 45 -0.28 -13.72 3.44
CA ILE A 45 -1.69 -13.58 3.86
C ILE A 45 -2.27 -14.95 4.26
N LEU A 46 -1.95 -15.99 3.47
CA LEU A 46 -2.40 -17.36 3.73
C LEU A 46 -1.65 -17.97 4.92
N THR A 47 -0.31 -17.97 4.87
CA THR A 47 0.56 -18.65 5.87
C THR A 47 0.51 -18.04 7.27
N LYS A 48 0.05 -16.79 7.41
CA LYS A 48 -0.25 -16.19 8.72
C LYS A 48 -1.41 -16.88 9.45
N ASN A 49 -2.25 -17.62 8.74
CA ASN A 49 -3.44 -18.26 9.29
C ASN A 49 -3.38 -19.78 9.10
N ASN A 50 -4.10 -20.51 9.95
CA ASN A 50 -4.25 -21.96 9.79
C ASN A 50 -4.95 -22.24 8.44
N PRO A 51 -4.48 -23.23 7.65
CA PRO A 51 -5.07 -23.52 6.35
C PRO A 51 -6.58 -23.85 6.38
N LYS A 52 -7.10 -24.42 7.47
CA LYS A 52 -8.55 -24.68 7.62
C LYS A 52 -9.34 -23.38 7.74
N THR A 53 -8.83 -22.42 8.51
CA THR A 53 -9.42 -21.07 8.62
C THR A 53 -9.37 -20.35 7.28
N VAL A 54 -8.28 -20.49 6.53
CA VAL A 54 -8.17 -19.90 5.19
C VAL A 54 -9.20 -20.48 4.22
N LEU A 55 -9.50 -21.79 4.30
CA LEU A 55 -10.54 -22.41 3.47
C LEU A 55 -11.93 -21.81 3.69
N GLU A 56 -12.25 -21.36 4.92
CA GLU A 56 -13.52 -20.71 5.23
C GLU A 56 -13.66 -19.37 4.48
N TRP A 57 -12.55 -18.73 4.09
CA TRP A 57 -12.58 -17.50 3.32
C TRP A 57 -13.04 -17.70 1.88
N TYR A 58 -13.05 -18.92 1.36
CA TYR A 58 -13.48 -19.20 -0.01
C TYR A 58 -14.93 -18.75 -0.25
N GLY A 59 -15.84 -18.99 0.69
CA GLY A 59 -17.23 -18.54 0.58
C GLY A 59 -17.37 -17.01 0.55
N LEU A 60 -16.46 -16.28 1.21
CA LEU A 60 -16.41 -14.83 1.15
C LEU A 60 -15.92 -14.34 -0.22
N ALA A 61 -14.89 -14.99 -0.77
CA ALA A 61 -14.37 -14.67 -2.09
C ALA A 61 -15.44 -14.87 -3.18
N GLU A 62 -16.15 -16.01 -3.16
CA GLU A 62 -17.22 -16.33 -4.10
C GLU A 62 -18.36 -15.31 -4.05
N LYS A 63 -18.84 -14.99 -2.84
CA LYS A 63 -19.90 -13.99 -2.65
C LYS A 63 -19.49 -12.62 -3.20
N THR A 64 -18.26 -12.19 -2.92
CA THR A 64 -17.81 -10.85 -3.32
C THR A 64 -17.61 -10.74 -4.83
N GLU A 65 -17.14 -11.80 -5.50
CA GLU A 65 -17.03 -11.81 -6.96
C GLU A 65 -18.40 -11.73 -7.64
N LEU A 66 -19.41 -12.41 -7.10
CA LEU A 66 -20.80 -12.31 -7.57
C LEU A 66 -21.37 -10.89 -7.41
N GLU A 67 -21.08 -10.22 -6.29
CA GLU A 67 -21.48 -8.84 -6.04
C GLU A 67 -20.79 -7.86 -7.01
N GLU A 68 -19.48 -8.01 -7.22
CA GLU A 68 -18.71 -7.23 -8.21
C GLU A 68 -19.29 -7.38 -9.62
N MET A 69 -19.69 -8.59 -10.01
CA MET A 69 -20.30 -8.84 -11.32
C MET A 69 -21.70 -8.22 -11.43
N SER A 70 -22.49 -8.23 -10.37
CA SER A 70 -23.88 -7.74 -10.37
C SER A 70 -23.94 -6.21 -10.51
N GLN A 71 -23.11 -5.47 -9.78
CA GLN A 71 -23.06 -4.00 -9.87
C GLN A 71 -22.55 -3.47 -11.22
N SER A 72 -21.82 -4.31 -11.98
CA SER A 72 -21.42 -4.00 -13.36
C SER A 72 -22.61 -3.86 -14.31
N LEU A 73 -23.70 -4.58 -14.04
CA LEU A 73 -24.91 -4.57 -14.86
C LEU A 73 -25.73 -3.30 -14.58
N GLU A 74 -25.74 -2.82 -13.34
CA GLU A 74 -26.45 -1.61 -12.93
C GLU A 74 -25.75 -0.32 -13.42
N ASN A 75 -24.42 -0.26 -13.38
CA ASN A 75 -23.64 0.89 -13.84
C ASN A 75 -23.60 1.07 -15.38
N LYS A 76 -24.19 0.15 -16.15
CA LYS A 76 -24.36 0.27 -17.62
C LYS A 76 -25.64 1.01 -18.04
N VAL A 77 -26.49 1.43 -17.10
CA VAL A 77 -27.63 2.30 -17.42
C VAL A 77 -27.13 3.75 -17.60
N PRO A 78 -27.35 4.40 -18.76
CA PRO A 78 -26.87 5.76 -18.99
C PRO A 78 -27.48 6.74 -17.98
N MET A 79 -26.62 7.46 -17.27
CA MET A 79 -27.00 8.58 -16.41
C MET A 79 -27.42 9.75 -17.33
N ASP A 80 -28.72 10.00 -17.44
CA ASP A 80 -29.29 11.08 -18.27
C ASP A 80 -28.70 12.44 -17.86
N GLN A 81 -28.19 13.17 -18.85
CA GLN A 81 -27.55 14.48 -18.70
C GLN A 81 -28.58 15.62 -18.75
N SER A 82 -29.61 15.56 -17.91
CA SER A 82 -30.59 16.63 -17.78
C SER A 82 -30.68 17.16 -16.35
N ASN A 83 -30.06 18.33 -16.14
CA ASN A 83 -30.38 19.37 -15.18
C ASN A 83 -31.01 18.97 -13.82
N ASN A 84 -30.19 18.88 -12.77
CA ASN A 84 -30.33 19.79 -11.63
C ASN A 84 -29.12 19.73 -10.70
N CYS A 85 -28.48 20.88 -10.55
CA CYS A 85 -27.47 21.15 -9.55
C CYS A 85 -28.19 21.34 -8.21
N LEU A 86 -28.56 20.26 -7.50
CA LEU A 86 -29.00 20.22 -6.10
C LEU A 86 -29.49 18.79 -5.76
N ASP A 87 -28.58 17.81 -5.67
CA ASP A 87 -28.75 16.70 -4.72
C ASP A 87 -27.41 16.00 -4.42
N LYS A 88 -26.44 16.75 -3.90
CA LYS A 88 -25.20 16.17 -3.33
C LYS A 88 -25.44 15.57 -1.93
N THR A 89 -26.70 15.36 -1.58
CA THR A 89 -27.23 14.72 -0.38
C THR A 89 -27.85 13.37 -0.72
N ARG A 90 -27.30 12.65 -1.70
CA ARG A 90 -27.31 11.19 -1.64
C ARG A 90 -26.48 10.83 -0.41
N THR A 91 -27.18 10.78 0.70
CA THR A 91 -26.74 10.66 2.08
C THR A 91 -25.53 9.73 2.21
N LEU A 92 -24.48 10.19 2.89
CA LEU A 92 -23.41 9.31 3.39
C LEU A 92 -24.01 8.09 4.12
N GLU A 93 -25.20 8.20 4.70
CA GLU A 93 -25.91 7.09 5.35
C GLU A 93 -26.20 5.89 4.41
N THR A 94 -26.38 6.14 3.11
CA THR A 94 -26.59 5.07 2.11
C THR A 94 -25.29 4.39 1.63
N LEU A 95 -24.11 4.93 1.98
CA LEU A 95 -22.81 4.35 1.65
C LEU A 95 -22.23 3.49 2.80
N GLY A 96 -23.04 3.18 3.82
CA GLY A 96 -22.62 2.23 4.86
C GLY A 96 -21.59 2.77 5.86
N PHE A 97 -21.50 4.10 6.04
CA PHE A 97 -20.62 4.74 7.03
C PHE A 97 -20.95 4.41 8.51
N ASN A 98 -21.94 3.53 8.77
CA ASN A 98 -22.27 3.00 10.09
C ASN A 98 -21.65 1.64 10.40
N GLU A 99 -20.87 1.04 9.48
CA GLU A 99 -20.13 -0.18 9.77
C GLU A 99 -18.71 0.15 10.25
N GLU A 100 -18.30 -0.48 11.34
CA GLU A 100 -16.94 -0.36 11.88
C GLU A 100 -15.93 -0.87 10.85
N TYR A 101 -14.87 -0.09 10.58
CA TYR A 101 -13.84 -0.47 9.61
C TYR A 101 -13.22 -1.82 10.02
N ARG A 102 -13.40 -2.82 9.17
CA ARG A 102 -12.83 -4.15 9.37
C ARG A 102 -11.31 -4.07 9.21
N THR A 103 -10.59 -4.49 10.25
CA THR A 103 -9.13 -4.63 10.26
C THR A 103 -8.69 -6.09 10.17
N ASP A 104 -9.66 -7.01 10.04
CA ASP A 104 -9.41 -8.44 9.90
C ASP A 104 -9.08 -8.82 8.45
N HIS A 105 -8.69 -10.09 8.25
CA HIS A 105 -8.37 -10.63 6.93
C HIS A 105 -9.54 -10.55 5.94
N VAL A 106 -10.77 -10.33 6.41
CA VAL A 106 -11.94 -10.22 5.55
C VAL A 106 -11.99 -8.87 4.83
N ALA A 107 -11.32 -7.84 5.36
CA ALA A 107 -11.20 -6.54 4.71
C ALA A 107 -10.56 -6.66 3.30
N LEU A 108 -9.64 -7.62 3.11
CA LEU A 108 -8.99 -7.92 1.83
C LEU A 108 -10.00 -8.17 0.69
N PHE A 109 -11.12 -8.83 1.00
CA PHE A 109 -12.11 -9.19 0.00
C PHE A 109 -12.95 -8.00 -0.45
N HIS A 110 -12.99 -6.90 0.31
CA HIS A 110 -13.73 -5.68 -0.05
C HIS A 110 -12.87 -4.65 -0.81
N LEU A 111 -11.59 -4.97 -1.04
CA LEU A 111 -10.66 -4.10 -1.76
C LEU A 111 -10.92 -4.12 -3.27
N VAL A 112 -10.64 -2.99 -3.92
CA VAL A 112 -10.79 -2.85 -5.37
C VAL A 112 -9.80 -3.75 -6.10
N THR A 113 -10.31 -4.61 -6.98
CA THR A 113 -9.49 -5.56 -7.78
C THR A 113 -9.44 -5.22 -9.27
N HIS A 114 -10.28 -4.26 -9.69
CA HIS A 114 -10.57 -3.94 -11.09
C HIS A 114 -10.87 -5.16 -11.97
N SER A 115 -11.49 -6.22 -11.43
CA SER A 115 -11.84 -7.45 -12.18
C SER A 115 -12.43 -7.16 -13.57
N GLN A 116 -13.33 -6.18 -13.67
CA GLN A 116 -14.04 -5.87 -14.92
C GLN A 116 -13.21 -5.14 -15.99
N ARG A 117 -12.05 -4.57 -15.63
CA ARG A 117 -11.19 -3.81 -16.55
C ARG A 117 -9.94 -4.57 -16.98
N ARG A 118 -9.74 -5.78 -16.45
CA ARG A 118 -8.58 -6.62 -16.72
C ARG A 118 -8.70 -7.27 -18.09
N GLU A 119 -7.63 -7.22 -18.85
CA GLU A 119 -7.53 -7.92 -20.14
C GLU A 119 -7.31 -9.43 -19.94
N PRO A 120 -7.71 -10.28 -20.91
CA PRO A 120 -7.52 -11.74 -20.81
C PRO A 120 -6.08 -12.17 -20.54
N GLU A 121 -5.09 -11.47 -21.10
CA GLU A 121 -3.67 -11.72 -20.92
C GLU A 121 -3.23 -11.47 -19.47
N GLU A 122 -3.75 -10.41 -18.84
CA GLU A 122 -3.46 -10.12 -17.43
C GLU A 122 -4.11 -11.17 -16.52
N TYR A 123 -5.34 -11.57 -16.81
CA TYR A 123 -5.99 -12.67 -16.11
C TYR A 123 -5.19 -13.96 -16.19
N PHE A 124 -4.72 -14.31 -17.38
CA PHE A 124 -3.87 -15.49 -17.58
C PHE A 124 -2.59 -15.39 -16.75
N HIS A 125 -1.90 -14.24 -16.79
CA HIS A 125 -0.71 -14.02 -15.98
C HIS A 125 -0.97 -14.21 -14.47
N GLN A 126 -2.05 -13.60 -13.95
CA GLN A 126 -2.40 -13.71 -12.52
C GLN A 126 -2.77 -15.16 -12.12
N ILE A 127 -3.45 -15.91 -13.00
CA ILE A 127 -3.76 -17.33 -12.77
C ILE A 127 -2.47 -18.16 -12.74
N VAL A 128 -1.57 -17.97 -13.71
CA VAL A 128 -0.29 -18.68 -13.74
C VAL A 128 0.53 -18.38 -12.48
N MET A 129 0.56 -17.12 -12.03
CA MET A 129 1.24 -16.75 -10.80
C MET A 129 0.58 -17.36 -9.56
N ALA A 130 -0.75 -17.39 -9.48
CA ALA A 130 -1.46 -18.04 -8.38
C ALA A 130 -1.16 -19.54 -8.31
N LEU A 131 -1.17 -20.23 -9.45
CA LEU A 131 -0.84 -21.66 -9.54
C LEU A 131 0.64 -21.92 -9.19
N TYR A 132 1.56 -21.08 -9.68
CA TYR A 132 2.97 -21.17 -9.32
C TYR A 132 3.18 -21.04 -7.81
N LEU A 133 2.56 -20.04 -7.17
CA LEU A 133 2.66 -19.86 -5.72
C LEU A 133 2.03 -21.01 -4.93
N LEU A 134 0.95 -21.59 -5.44
CA LEU A 134 0.34 -22.78 -4.86
C LEU A 134 1.29 -23.98 -4.91
N GLU A 135 1.92 -24.24 -6.06
CA GLU A 135 2.91 -25.32 -6.19
C GLU A 135 4.12 -25.09 -5.28
N VAL A 136 4.60 -23.86 -5.16
CA VAL A 136 5.67 -23.53 -4.21
C VAL A 136 5.22 -23.81 -2.77
N LEU A 137 4.00 -23.41 -2.39
CA LEU A 137 3.48 -23.62 -1.04
C LEU A 137 3.24 -25.11 -0.73
N LYS A 138 2.90 -25.94 -1.74
CA LYS A 138 2.76 -27.40 -1.61
C LYS A 138 4.07 -28.12 -1.26
N THR A 139 5.22 -27.50 -1.53
CA THR A 139 6.54 -28.02 -1.09
C THR A 139 6.80 -27.85 0.41
N THR A 140 5.92 -27.12 1.11
CA THR A 140 5.99 -26.87 2.56
C THR A 140 5.06 -27.80 3.33
N SER A 141 5.17 -27.80 4.66
CA SER A 141 4.26 -28.51 5.56
C SER A 141 2.88 -27.84 5.72
N TYR A 142 2.61 -26.73 5.02
CA TYR A 142 1.37 -25.95 5.18
C TYR A 142 0.11 -26.78 4.94
N PHE A 143 0.14 -27.73 4.01
CA PHE A 143 -1.02 -28.56 3.67
C PHE A 143 -1.03 -29.95 4.31
N ASP A 144 -0.09 -30.28 5.21
CA ASP A 144 0.05 -31.64 5.76
C ASP A 144 -1.24 -32.14 6.42
N GLN A 145 -2.02 -31.24 7.05
CA GLN A 145 -3.30 -31.58 7.68
C GLN A 145 -4.41 -32.00 6.70
N PHE A 146 -4.22 -31.84 5.40
CA PHE A 146 -5.16 -32.27 4.35
C PHE A 146 -4.69 -33.51 3.60
N LYS A 147 -3.43 -33.93 3.78
CA LYS A 147 -2.93 -35.16 3.18
C LYS A 147 -3.60 -36.35 3.88
N SER A 148 -4.22 -37.24 3.12
CA SER A 148 -4.81 -38.45 3.69
C SER A 148 -3.69 -39.38 4.16
N CYS A 149 -3.61 -39.67 5.47
CA CYS A 149 -2.80 -40.79 5.93
C CYS A 149 -3.35 -42.08 5.35
N ALA A 150 -2.57 -42.79 4.55
CA ALA A 150 -2.78 -44.21 4.31
C ALA A 150 -2.39 -44.98 5.59
N SER A 151 -3.22 -44.94 6.63
CA SER A 151 -3.11 -45.84 7.78
C SER A 151 -4.33 -46.75 7.84
N GLY A 152 -4.26 -47.83 7.06
CA GLY A 152 -4.93 -49.06 7.45
C GLY A 152 -4.29 -49.59 8.73
N LYS A 153 -4.94 -49.37 9.88
CA LYS A 153 -4.99 -50.31 11.00
C LYS A 153 -6.03 -49.86 12.02
N SER A 154 -6.88 -50.82 12.35
CA SER A 154 -8.00 -50.76 13.27
C SER A 154 -7.66 -50.19 14.64
N ASP A 155 -8.48 -49.26 15.11
CA ASP A 155 -8.57 -48.91 16.53
C ASP A 155 -9.13 -50.11 17.32
N THR A 156 -8.26 -50.78 18.07
CA THR A 156 -8.64 -51.46 19.30
C THR A 156 -7.99 -50.76 20.47
N LYS A 157 -8.85 -50.26 21.37
CA LYS A 157 -8.54 -49.59 22.64
C LYS A 157 -7.55 -50.40 23.50
N GLN A 158 -6.60 -49.71 24.12
CA GLN A 158 -6.27 -49.94 25.53
C GLN A 158 -5.61 -48.71 26.17
N GLU A 159 -6.24 -48.21 27.24
CA GLU A 159 -5.69 -47.25 28.19
C GLU A 159 -4.61 -47.92 29.06
N ASN A 160 -3.50 -47.20 29.32
CA ASN A 160 -2.99 -46.93 30.67
C ASN A 160 -1.63 -46.17 30.65
N GLY A 161 -1.57 -45.07 31.40
CA GLY A 161 -0.57 -44.88 32.46
C GLY A 161 0.82 -44.28 32.16
N ILE A 162 0.94 -42.97 32.41
CA ILE A 162 2.01 -42.24 33.16
C ILE A 162 3.49 -42.41 32.77
N GLY A 163 4.11 -41.28 32.35
CA GLY A 163 5.40 -40.80 32.86
C GLY A 163 6.64 -41.03 31.98
N GLY A 164 7.41 -39.95 31.71
CA GLY A 164 8.83 -40.06 31.38
C GLY A 164 9.34 -39.18 30.24
N THR A 165 10.07 -38.15 30.62
CA THR A 165 11.02 -37.31 29.85
C THR A 165 11.90 -38.05 28.83
N SER A 166 12.09 -37.48 27.64
CA SER A 166 13.39 -37.10 27.03
C SER A 166 13.33 -37.02 25.50
N LEU A 167 13.85 -35.91 24.96
CA LEU A 167 14.26 -35.77 23.55
C LEU A 167 15.56 -36.55 23.30
N PRO A 168 15.76 -37.16 22.12
CA PRO A 168 17.09 -37.41 21.61
C PRO A 168 17.45 -36.39 20.52
N SER A 169 18.51 -35.64 20.79
CA SER A 169 19.37 -35.01 19.80
C SER A 169 20.17 -36.06 19.02
N ARG A 170 20.46 -35.80 17.74
CA ARG A 170 21.69 -36.28 17.08
C ARG A 170 21.90 -35.66 15.69
N ASP A 171 22.81 -34.70 15.64
CA ASP A 171 23.74 -34.54 14.53
C ASP A 171 24.66 -35.76 14.44
N GLN A 172 24.97 -36.20 13.21
CA GLN A 172 26.28 -36.68 12.72
C GLN A 172 26.10 -37.59 11.48
N ARG A 173 26.37 -37.06 10.29
CA ARG A 173 27.43 -37.51 9.35
C ARG A 173 27.22 -36.94 7.95
N CYS A 174 28.07 -35.98 7.59
CA CYS A 174 28.60 -35.88 6.24
C CYS A 174 29.87 -36.75 6.14
N GLU A 175 30.22 -37.08 4.89
CA GLU A 175 31.53 -37.47 4.34
C GLU A 175 31.67 -38.90 3.79
N GLU A 176 32.52 -38.96 2.75
CA GLU A 176 32.77 -40.01 1.76
C GLU A 176 31.74 -40.02 0.60
N SER A 177 32.09 -39.76 -0.67
CA SER A 177 33.36 -40.03 -1.36
C SER A 177 33.51 -39.21 -2.65
N LEU A 178 34.56 -38.40 -2.72
CA LEU A 178 35.23 -38.00 -3.97
C LEU A 178 36.17 -39.14 -4.38
N ARG A 179 35.98 -39.77 -5.54
CA ARG A 179 37.06 -40.31 -6.39
C ARG A 179 36.54 -40.83 -7.74
N GLU A 180 37.36 -40.53 -8.76
CA GLU A 180 37.43 -41.10 -10.11
C GLU A 180 36.61 -40.46 -11.25
N ASN A 181 37.27 -39.50 -11.90
CA ASN A 181 37.05 -39.14 -13.31
C ASN A 181 37.97 -39.99 -14.20
N GLY A 182 37.40 -40.77 -15.12
CA GLY A 182 38.11 -41.48 -16.18
C GLY A 182 37.24 -41.63 -17.42
N LYS A 183 37.61 -40.94 -18.51
CA LYS A 183 36.94 -40.88 -19.82
C LYS A 183 36.74 -42.27 -20.47
N LYS A 184 35.58 -42.49 -21.10
CA LYS A 184 35.45 -43.17 -22.41
C LYS A 184 34.11 -42.84 -23.09
N SER A 185 34.15 -42.89 -24.41
CA SER A 185 33.29 -42.30 -25.45
C SER A 185 32.05 -43.17 -25.80
N PRO A 186 31.16 -42.70 -26.71
CA PRO A 186 29.78 -43.17 -26.84
C PRO A 186 29.65 -44.33 -27.82
N ASP A 187 28.68 -45.23 -27.62
CA ASP A 187 27.92 -45.89 -28.68
C ASP A 187 26.77 -46.76 -28.13
N GLU A 188 25.71 -46.83 -28.93
CA GLU A 188 24.62 -47.81 -28.96
C GLU A 188 23.43 -47.70 -27.97
N LEU A 189 22.36 -47.09 -28.53
CA LEU A 189 20.96 -47.28 -28.12
C LEU A 189 20.51 -48.73 -28.36
N THR A 190 19.95 -49.37 -27.34
CA THR A 190 18.87 -50.37 -27.50
C THR A 190 17.82 -50.21 -26.38
N PRO A 191 16.52 -50.42 -26.66
CA PRO A 191 15.43 -50.13 -25.72
C PRO A 191 15.08 -51.39 -24.91
N THR A 192 15.34 -51.38 -23.61
CA THR A 192 14.92 -52.46 -22.70
C THR A 192 13.67 -52.03 -21.92
N SER A 193 12.55 -52.61 -22.36
CA SER A 193 11.26 -52.83 -21.67
C SER A 193 11.04 -52.17 -20.30
N ILE A 194 10.03 -51.30 -20.27
CA ILE A 194 9.35 -50.78 -19.09
C ILE A 194 8.79 -51.94 -18.27
N SER A 195 9.41 -52.23 -17.13
CA SER A 195 8.81 -53.00 -16.05
C SER A 195 7.86 -52.08 -15.29
N GLN A 196 6.57 -52.17 -15.61
CA GLN A 196 5.50 -51.62 -14.78
C GLN A 196 5.51 -52.36 -13.44
N ASN A 197 5.87 -51.67 -12.35
CA ASN A 197 5.35 -51.83 -10.99
C ASN A 197 6.20 -51.00 -10.01
N GLU A 198 5.99 -49.69 -9.99
CA GLU A 198 6.23 -48.88 -8.80
C GLU A 198 4.86 -48.46 -8.23
N PRO A 199 4.57 -48.70 -6.94
CA PRO A 199 3.32 -48.25 -6.34
C PRO A 199 3.35 -46.71 -6.22
N ALA A 200 2.42 -46.03 -6.89
CA ALA A 200 2.25 -44.58 -6.80
C ALA A 200 1.81 -44.18 -5.39
N CYS A 201 2.67 -43.45 -4.67
CA CYS A 201 2.33 -42.76 -3.44
C CYS A 201 1.36 -41.61 -3.75
N LEU A 202 0.06 -41.77 -3.52
CA LEU A 202 -0.89 -40.66 -3.53
C LEU A 202 -0.79 -39.90 -2.20
N GLU A 203 0.20 -39.00 -2.11
CA GLU A 203 0.37 -37.99 -1.05
C GLU A 203 -0.24 -36.63 -1.44
N ASP A 204 -1.18 -36.60 -2.39
CA ASP A 204 -1.72 -35.37 -2.94
C ASP A 204 -2.87 -34.80 -2.09
N ILE A 205 -2.87 -33.48 -1.93
CA ILE A 205 -3.98 -32.73 -1.32
C ILE A 205 -5.26 -32.94 -2.14
N PRO A 206 -6.45 -32.99 -1.51
CA PRO A 206 -7.70 -33.13 -2.24
C PRO A 206 -7.85 -32.01 -3.29
N ARG A 207 -8.21 -32.38 -4.53
CA ARG A 207 -8.33 -31.43 -5.65
C ARG A 207 -9.26 -30.24 -5.35
N GLU A 208 -10.31 -30.45 -4.56
CA GLU A 208 -11.21 -29.37 -4.15
C GLU A 208 -10.50 -28.33 -3.27
N VAL A 209 -9.65 -28.78 -2.35
CA VAL A 209 -8.85 -27.90 -1.47
C VAL A 209 -7.87 -27.10 -2.33
N GLU A 210 -7.18 -27.77 -3.25
CA GLU A 210 -6.25 -27.14 -4.19
C GLU A 210 -6.90 -26.00 -4.98
N ILE A 211 -8.08 -26.25 -5.58
CA ILE A 211 -8.82 -25.23 -6.35
C ILE A 211 -9.19 -24.04 -5.46
N LYS A 212 -9.68 -24.27 -4.23
CA LYS A 212 -10.06 -23.19 -3.32
C LYS A 212 -8.86 -22.30 -2.97
N PHE A 213 -7.69 -22.89 -2.70
CA PHE A 213 -6.47 -22.12 -2.44
C PHE A 213 -5.96 -21.37 -3.67
N ALA A 214 -6.05 -21.96 -4.87
CA ALA A 214 -5.72 -21.26 -6.11
C ALA A 214 -6.59 -20.01 -6.31
N VAL A 215 -7.89 -20.11 -6.08
CA VAL A 215 -8.83 -18.98 -6.16
C VAL A 215 -8.51 -17.91 -5.12
N LEU A 216 -8.21 -18.30 -3.88
CA LEU A 216 -7.83 -17.36 -2.82
C LEU A 216 -6.51 -16.63 -3.14
N LEU A 217 -5.50 -17.34 -3.66
CA LEU A 217 -4.25 -16.73 -4.13
C LEU A 217 -4.49 -15.75 -5.27
N LEU A 218 -5.30 -16.14 -6.26
CA LEU A 218 -5.68 -15.27 -7.37
C LEU A 218 -6.38 -14.00 -6.86
N ARG A 219 -7.30 -14.12 -5.89
CA ARG A 219 -7.96 -12.99 -5.26
C ARG A 219 -6.94 -12.09 -4.54
N CYS A 220 -6.02 -12.66 -3.78
CA CYS A 220 -4.97 -11.91 -3.10
C CYS A 220 -4.12 -11.11 -4.10
N LEU A 221 -3.64 -11.74 -5.17
CA LEU A 221 -2.80 -11.07 -6.17
C LEU A 221 -3.56 -9.91 -6.85
N LYS A 222 -4.82 -10.12 -7.21
CA LYS A 222 -5.67 -9.09 -7.82
C LYS A 222 -5.92 -7.91 -6.88
N SER A 223 -6.15 -8.16 -5.59
CA SER A 223 -6.34 -7.11 -4.58
C SER A 223 -5.02 -6.38 -4.32
N LEU A 224 -3.92 -7.09 -4.14
CA LEU A 224 -2.65 -6.46 -3.76
C LEU A 224 -2.12 -5.50 -4.82
N GLN A 225 -2.31 -5.78 -6.12
CA GLN A 225 -1.83 -4.93 -7.23
C GLN A 225 -2.19 -3.44 -7.08
N PHE A 226 -3.37 -3.11 -6.56
CA PHE A 226 -3.87 -1.74 -6.50
C PHE A 226 -3.94 -1.15 -5.09
N ASN A 227 -3.73 -1.99 -4.06
CA ASN A 227 -4.01 -1.61 -2.67
C ASN A 227 -2.78 -1.68 -1.76
N THR A 228 -1.64 -2.14 -2.28
CA THR A 228 -0.38 -2.15 -1.52
C THR A 228 0.28 -0.79 -1.48
N HIS A 229 0.83 -0.45 -0.32
CA HIS A 229 1.54 0.79 -0.07
C HIS A 229 3.01 0.48 0.19
N GLU A 230 3.91 1.26 -0.40
CA GLU A 230 5.31 1.25 -0.03
C GLU A 230 5.48 1.79 1.40
N THR A 231 6.13 1.00 2.24
CA THR A 231 6.59 1.43 3.57
C THR A 231 7.96 2.07 3.43
N ALA A 232 8.19 3.22 4.06
CA ALA A 232 9.43 3.95 3.95
C ALA A 232 9.94 4.45 5.31
N ALA A 233 11.25 4.69 5.40
CA ALA A 233 11.89 5.40 6.49
C ALA A 233 12.55 6.68 6.00
N TRP A 234 12.67 7.66 6.88
CA TRP A 234 13.34 8.92 6.62
C TRP A 234 14.86 8.79 6.82
N ASP A 235 15.64 9.16 5.80
CA ASP A 235 17.11 9.20 5.83
C ASP A 235 17.59 10.64 5.68
N GLU A 236 18.11 11.22 6.76
CA GLU A 236 18.60 12.61 6.79
C GLU A 236 19.85 12.82 5.92
N GLU A 237 20.60 11.75 5.60
CA GLU A 237 21.87 11.82 4.86
C GLU A 237 21.73 11.51 3.36
N SER A 238 20.53 11.21 2.87
CA SER A 238 20.29 10.94 1.44
C SER A 238 20.30 12.22 0.59
N ASP A 239 21.00 12.20 -0.55
CA ASP A 239 21.10 13.34 -1.48
C ASP A 239 19.82 13.56 -2.33
N LYS A 240 18.86 12.63 -2.32
CA LYS A 240 17.60 12.71 -3.10
C LYS A 240 16.43 12.21 -2.26
N ASP A 241 15.39 13.06 -2.15
CA ASP A 241 14.11 12.86 -1.43
C ASP A 241 14.24 11.80 -0.34
N ASN A 242 14.72 12.23 0.83
CA ASN A 242 15.13 11.55 2.08
C ASN A 242 14.22 10.39 2.58
N SER A 243 13.65 9.59 1.70
CA SER A 243 12.67 8.54 1.93
C SER A 243 13.23 7.26 1.30
N VAL A 244 13.54 6.28 2.14
CA VAL A 244 14.09 4.99 1.76
C VAL A 244 13.00 3.94 1.86
N GLY A 245 12.72 3.26 0.74
CA GLY A 245 11.77 2.15 0.69
C GLY A 245 12.25 0.96 1.53
N LEU A 246 11.41 0.53 2.47
CA LEU A 246 11.66 -0.62 3.34
C LEU A 246 10.98 -1.90 2.84
N GLY A 247 9.89 -1.76 2.08
CA GLY A 247 9.05 -2.88 1.66
C GLY A 247 7.63 -2.47 1.27
N GLY A 248 6.74 -3.45 1.16
CA GLY A 248 5.32 -3.26 0.86
C GLY A 248 4.44 -3.72 2.01
N ALA A 249 3.37 -2.97 2.27
CA ALA A 249 2.36 -3.31 3.28
C ALA A 249 0.95 -3.08 2.75
N LEU A 250 0.00 -3.81 3.33
CA LEU A 250 -1.42 -3.65 3.04
C LEU A 250 -2.10 -3.02 4.26
N TYR A 251 -2.72 -1.87 4.06
CA TYR A 251 -3.51 -1.16 5.08
C TYR A 251 -4.94 -1.03 4.56
N PRO A 252 -5.85 -1.99 4.84
CA PRO A 252 -7.20 -1.97 4.29
C PRO A 252 -7.99 -0.69 4.59
N THR A 253 -7.69 -0.03 5.71
CA THR A 253 -8.31 1.25 6.12
C THR A 253 -7.84 2.46 5.29
N LEU A 254 -6.67 2.37 4.65
CA LEU A 254 -6.16 3.39 3.72
C LEU A 254 -6.40 3.02 2.25
N ALA A 255 -6.50 1.73 1.96
CA ALA A 255 -6.76 1.24 0.63
C ALA A 255 -8.16 1.66 0.12
N PRO A 256 -8.32 1.89 -1.19
CA PRO A 256 -9.63 2.12 -1.76
C PRO A 256 -10.51 0.87 -1.56
N ILE A 257 -11.50 1.00 -0.68
CA ILE A 257 -12.54 -0.01 -0.50
C ILE A 257 -13.64 0.31 -1.49
N PHE A 258 -14.21 -0.73 -2.10
CA PHE A 258 -15.30 -0.58 -3.08
C PHE A 258 -16.49 0.23 -2.51
N VAL A 259 -16.72 0.16 -1.19
CA VAL A 259 -17.79 0.88 -0.48
C VAL A 259 -17.36 2.21 0.15
N SER A 260 -16.06 2.56 0.16
CA SER A 260 -15.56 3.76 0.87
C SER A 260 -14.39 4.45 0.14
N PRO A 261 -14.63 5.59 -0.54
CA PRO A 261 -13.61 6.34 -1.30
C PRO A 261 -12.76 7.31 -0.44
N VAL A 262 -12.52 6.99 0.84
CA VAL A 262 -12.01 7.95 1.85
C VAL A 262 -10.56 8.39 1.62
N PHE A 263 -9.77 7.68 0.80
CA PHE A 263 -8.40 8.07 0.45
C PHE A 263 -8.10 7.99 -1.04
N ASN A 264 -9.03 8.45 -1.89
CA ASN A 264 -8.78 8.50 -3.34
C ASN A 264 -7.69 9.50 -3.72
N HIS A 265 -7.14 9.30 -4.92
CA HIS A 265 -6.10 10.17 -5.47
C HIS A 265 -6.56 11.63 -5.67
N SER A 266 -5.71 12.57 -5.29
CA SER A 266 -5.67 13.94 -5.80
C SER A 266 -4.23 14.36 -6.10
N CYS A 267 -4.02 15.10 -7.18
CA CYS A 267 -2.70 15.71 -7.43
C CYS A 267 -2.38 16.79 -6.40
N ASN A 268 -3.40 17.42 -5.79
CA ASN A 268 -3.28 18.27 -4.61
C ASN A 268 -3.82 17.50 -3.38
N PRO A 269 -3.00 16.68 -2.71
CA PRO A 269 -3.46 15.84 -1.60
C PRO A 269 -3.96 16.65 -0.40
N ALA A 270 -4.82 16.02 0.40
CA ALA A 270 -5.29 16.52 1.68
C ALA A 270 -4.39 16.07 2.83
N ILE A 271 -3.79 14.89 2.67
CA ILE A 271 -3.00 14.23 3.70
C ILE A 271 -1.58 13.91 3.22
N VAL A 272 -0.71 13.69 4.19
CA VAL A 272 0.56 12.98 4.03
C VAL A 272 0.53 11.73 4.90
N ARG A 273 1.18 10.67 4.43
CA ARG A 273 1.42 9.43 5.18
C ARG A 273 2.87 9.35 5.64
N TYR A 274 3.07 8.79 6.82
CA TYR A 274 4.38 8.36 7.33
C TYR A 274 4.20 7.12 8.21
N PHE A 275 5.30 6.47 8.57
CA PHE A 275 5.26 5.21 9.31
C PHE A 275 5.90 5.38 10.68
N VAL A 276 5.30 4.78 11.71
CA VAL A 276 5.86 4.61 13.04
C VAL A 276 5.83 3.12 13.36
N ASN A 277 7.00 2.49 13.36
CA ASN A 277 7.17 1.05 13.34
C ASN A 277 6.40 0.42 12.15
N ASP A 278 5.46 -0.47 12.44
CA ASP A 278 4.55 -1.13 11.49
C ASP A 278 3.23 -0.37 11.26
N THR A 279 3.02 0.73 12.01
CA THR A 279 1.79 1.52 11.98
C THR A 279 1.91 2.66 10.99
N VAL A 280 0.93 2.78 10.10
CA VAL A 280 0.79 3.93 9.21
C VAL A 280 0.08 5.07 9.92
N VAL A 281 0.61 6.28 9.78
CA VAL A 281 0.04 7.51 10.33
C VAL A 281 -0.26 8.48 9.20
N VAL A 282 -1.49 8.98 9.17
CA VAL A 282 -1.94 9.99 8.22
C VAL A 282 -2.17 11.33 8.93
N ARG A 283 -1.68 12.42 8.32
CA ARG A 283 -1.84 13.79 8.84
C ARG A 283 -2.30 14.72 7.73
N ALA A 284 -3.19 15.65 8.06
CA ALA A 284 -3.61 16.68 7.14
C ALA A 284 -2.46 17.66 6.84
N ILE A 285 -2.33 18.05 5.57
CA ILE A 285 -1.35 19.03 5.08
C ILE A 285 -1.99 20.29 4.51
N ARG A 286 -3.31 20.38 4.59
CA ARG A 286 -4.12 21.57 4.26
C ARG A 286 -5.41 21.54 5.07
N THR A 287 -6.15 22.65 5.08
CA THR A 287 -7.47 22.65 5.71
C THR A 287 -8.42 21.69 4.99
N ILE A 288 -9.12 20.85 5.76
CA ILE A 288 -10.15 19.93 5.29
C ILE A 288 -11.48 20.36 5.91
N VAL A 289 -12.49 20.61 5.09
CA VAL A 289 -13.80 21.08 5.55
C VAL A 289 -14.72 19.88 5.82
N PRO A 290 -15.64 19.93 6.81
CA PRO A 290 -16.62 18.85 7.00
C PRO A 290 -17.41 18.55 5.71
N GLY A 291 -17.51 17.27 5.36
CA GLY A 291 -18.13 16.80 4.13
C GLY A 291 -17.20 16.80 2.90
N GLU A 292 -15.96 17.29 3.03
CA GLU A 292 -14.94 17.15 1.99
C GLU A 292 -14.35 15.73 1.98
N VAL A 293 -14.10 15.20 0.78
CA VAL A 293 -13.37 13.94 0.62
C VAL A 293 -11.92 14.13 1.03
N VAL A 294 -11.42 13.25 1.90
CA VAL A 294 -10.00 13.21 2.23
C VAL A 294 -9.27 12.54 1.07
N THR A 295 -8.23 13.17 0.54
CA THR A 295 -7.53 12.66 -0.65
C THR A 295 -6.06 12.43 -0.37
N GLU A 296 -5.54 11.33 -0.89
CA GLU A 296 -4.12 10.99 -0.86
C GLU A 296 -3.47 11.23 -2.24
N ASN A 297 -2.15 11.17 -2.32
CA ASN A 297 -1.41 11.20 -3.58
C ASN A 297 -0.80 9.82 -3.89
N TYR A 298 -1.27 9.22 -4.98
CA TYR A 298 -0.84 7.89 -5.46
C TYR A 298 0.36 7.92 -6.43
N GLY A 299 0.86 9.11 -6.77
CA GLY A 299 1.82 9.26 -7.85
C GLY A 299 2.48 10.64 -7.80
N PRO A 300 2.71 11.31 -8.94
CA PRO A 300 3.34 12.63 -8.93
C PRO A 300 2.38 13.76 -8.49
N ASN A 301 2.92 14.74 -7.76
CA ASN A 301 2.24 15.99 -7.40
C ASN A 301 2.21 16.96 -8.60
N TYR A 302 1.17 17.79 -8.70
CA TYR A 302 1.06 18.81 -9.75
C TYR A 302 2.19 19.83 -9.75
N SER A 303 2.80 20.07 -8.59
CA SER A 303 3.89 21.02 -8.44
C SER A 303 5.15 20.63 -9.20
N ASN A 304 5.37 19.33 -9.43
CA ASN A 304 6.64 18.80 -9.93
C ASN A 304 6.52 18.21 -11.34
N VAL A 305 5.34 17.72 -11.72
CA VAL A 305 5.13 16.97 -12.97
C VAL A 305 3.94 17.54 -13.73
N PRO A 306 4.03 17.78 -15.06
CA PRO A 306 2.93 18.32 -15.88
C PRO A 306 1.70 17.41 -15.99
N LEU A 307 0.54 18.00 -16.30
CA LEU A 307 -0.77 17.33 -16.32
C LEU A 307 -0.79 16.03 -17.13
N GLU A 308 -0.29 16.06 -18.37
CA GLU A 308 -0.33 14.92 -19.29
C GLU A 308 0.40 13.72 -18.71
N GLU A 309 1.60 13.94 -18.16
CA GLU A 309 2.41 12.90 -17.54
C GLU A 309 1.77 12.37 -16.26
N ARG A 310 1.16 13.24 -15.42
CA ARG A 310 0.43 12.80 -14.22
C ARG A 310 -0.73 11.87 -14.59
N GLN A 311 -1.55 12.25 -15.57
CA GLN A 311 -2.69 11.45 -15.99
C GLN A 311 -2.25 10.15 -16.67
N MET A 312 -1.18 10.19 -17.48
CA MET A 312 -0.61 8.99 -18.11
C MET A 312 -0.14 7.98 -17.05
N ARG A 313 0.66 8.40 -16.07
CA ARG A 313 1.16 7.48 -15.01
C ARG A 313 0.04 6.89 -14.16
N LEU A 314 -0.97 7.69 -13.81
CA LEU A 314 -2.12 7.19 -13.05
C LEU A 314 -2.99 6.25 -13.88
N ASN A 315 -3.13 6.51 -15.18
CA ASN A 315 -3.85 5.63 -16.08
C ASN A 315 -3.13 4.30 -16.27
N ASP A 316 -1.80 4.31 -16.39
CA ASP A 316 -0.98 3.11 -16.56
C ASP A 316 -1.02 2.20 -15.32
N VAL A 317 -0.87 2.78 -14.12
CA VAL A 317 -0.77 2.01 -12.87
C VAL A 317 -2.12 1.70 -12.22
N TYR A 318 -3.07 2.64 -12.27
CA TYR A 318 -4.34 2.55 -11.53
C TYR A 318 -5.59 2.59 -12.44
N TRP A 319 -5.41 2.66 -13.76
CA TRP A 319 -6.49 2.56 -14.76
C TRP A 319 -7.60 3.60 -14.62
N PHE A 320 -7.27 4.82 -14.18
CA PHE A 320 -8.21 5.93 -14.15
C PHE A 320 -7.58 7.23 -14.66
N LYS A 321 -8.43 8.16 -15.10
CA LYS A 321 -8.04 9.53 -15.44
C LYS A 321 -8.35 10.44 -14.26
N CYS A 322 -7.35 11.15 -13.74
CA CYS A 322 -7.53 12.04 -12.59
C CYS A 322 -8.30 13.32 -12.97
N GLU A 323 -9.40 13.57 -12.24
CA GLU A 323 -10.29 14.74 -12.39
C GLU A 323 -10.25 15.65 -11.14
N CYS A 324 -9.17 15.60 -10.36
CA CYS A 324 -9.02 16.51 -9.22
C CYS A 324 -8.95 17.98 -9.70
N ILE A 325 -9.18 18.93 -8.79
CA ILE A 325 -9.19 20.37 -9.12
C ILE A 325 -7.91 20.83 -9.81
N ALA A 326 -6.75 20.27 -9.44
CA ALA A 326 -5.47 20.57 -10.06
C ALA A 326 -5.38 20.10 -11.51
N CYS A 327 -6.06 19.00 -11.85
CA CYS A 327 -6.14 18.51 -13.23
C CYS A 327 -7.20 19.26 -14.03
N LEU A 328 -8.39 19.48 -13.48
CA LEU A 328 -9.49 20.19 -14.15
C LEU A 328 -9.11 21.63 -14.52
N GLN A 329 -8.33 22.29 -13.68
CA GLN A 329 -7.89 23.68 -13.90
C GLN A 329 -6.48 23.78 -14.48
N ASN A 330 -5.86 22.65 -14.86
CA ASN A 330 -4.47 22.57 -15.32
C ASN A 330 -3.52 23.45 -14.49
N TRP A 331 -3.43 23.16 -13.18
CA TRP A 331 -2.59 23.93 -12.28
C TRP A 331 -1.11 23.90 -12.74
N PRO A 332 -0.43 25.05 -12.70
CA PRO A 332 0.96 25.17 -13.18
C PRO A 332 1.93 24.39 -12.28
N ALA A 333 3.12 24.11 -12.80
CA ALA A 333 4.21 23.58 -11.98
C ALA A 333 4.77 24.66 -11.04
N PHE A 334 5.47 24.25 -9.98
CA PHE A 334 6.04 25.17 -8.99
C PHE A 334 7.01 26.19 -9.59
N SER A 335 7.74 25.80 -10.64
CA SER A 335 8.66 26.66 -11.39
C SER A 335 7.96 27.76 -12.19
N GLU A 336 6.67 27.57 -12.53
CA GLU A 336 5.87 28.46 -13.35
C GLU A 336 4.98 29.38 -12.50
N MET A 337 4.89 29.13 -11.20
CA MET A 337 4.07 29.94 -10.28
C MET A 337 4.72 31.28 -9.98
N THR A 338 3.97 32.34 -10.27
CA THR A 338 4.35 33.73 -10.00
C THR A 338 3.30 34.43 -9.11
N ASN A 339 3.70 35.50 -8.42
CA ASN A 339 2.86 36.17 -7.42
C ASN A 339 1.61 36.85 -7.99
N ASP A 340 1.63 37.23 -9.27
CA ASP A 340 0.49 37.77 -10.01
C ASP A 340 -0.66 36.76 -10.17
N MET A 341 -0.36 35.45 -10.13
CA MET A 341 -1.35 34.37 -10.24
C MET A 341 -2.19 34.18 -8.96
N MET A 342 -1.86 34.88 -7.86
CA MET A 342 -2.60 34.77 -6.60
C MET A 342 -4.07 35.19 -6.76
N LYS A 343 -4.97 34.26 -6.41
CA LYS A 343 -6.43 34.45 -6.44
C LYS A 343 -6.96 34.74 -5.03
N PHE A 344 -7.50 35.93 -4.81
CA PHE A 344 -8.11 36.29 -3.54
C PHE A 344 -9.45 35.58 -3.34
N ARG A 345 -9.72 35.18 -2.10
CA ARG A 345 -10.95 34.53 -1.64
C ARG A 345 -11.96 35.58 -1.17
N CYS A 346 -13.19 35.49 -1.65
CA CYS A 346 -14.30 36.32 -1.18
C CYS A 346 -14.66 35.99 0.27
N GLU A 347 -14.72 37.00 1.14
CA GLU A 347 -15.07 36.81 2.55
C GLU A 347 -16.53 36.36 2.79
N PHE A 348 -17.43 36.58 1.82
CA PHE A 348 -18.86 36.24 1.96
C PHE A 348 -19.24 34.86 1.40
N CYS A 349 -18.74 34.50 0.21
CA CYS A 349 -19.13 33.26 -0.48
C CYS A 349 -17.96 32.28 -0.71
N ARG A 350 -16.75 32.63 -0.22
CA ARG A 350 -15.52 31.82 -0.29
C ARG A 350 -15.05 31.44 -1.69
N THR A 351 -15.66 31.98 -2.75
CA THR A 351 -15.24 31.82 -4.16
C THR A 351 -14.14 32.85 -4.50
N PHE A 352 -13.41 32.66 -5.59
CA PHE A 352 -12.40 33.62 -6.02
C PHE A 352 -13.00 34.96 -6.45
N ILE A 353 -12.19 35.99 -6.34
CA ILE A 353 -12.47 37.34 -6.82
C ILE A 353 -11.85 37.50 -8.20
N CYS A 354 -12.65 37.91 -9.20
CA CYS A 354 -12.15 38.25 -10.52
C CYS A 354 -11.45 39.61 -10.44
N LYS A 355 -10.15 39.69 -10.74
CA LYS A 355 -9.47 40.96 -10.96
C LYS A 355 -9.95 41.49 -12.31
N SER A 356 -10.50 42.71 -12.36
CA SER A 356 -10.66 43.44 -13.62
C SER A 356 -9.34 44.16 -13.89
N ASP A 357 -8.74 43.95 -15.06
CA ASP A 357 -7.39 44.44 -15.43
C ASP A 357 -7.22 45.97 -15.33
N GLU A 358 -8.31 46.73 -15.24
CA GLU A 358 -8.30 48.18 -15.32
C GLU A 358 -8.08 48.90 -13.98
N ASN A 359 -8.16 48.21 -12.84
CA ASN A 359 -7.97 48.86 -11.54
C ASN A 359 -7.00 48.05 -10.66
N MET A 360 -5.82 48.62 -10.43
CA MET A 360 -4.97 48.39 -9.25
C MET A 360 -5.67 48.88 -7.97
N GLY A 361 -6.94 48.51 -7.82
CA GLY A 361 -7.82 48.94 -6.75
C GLY A 361 -7.72 48.02 -5.54
N ILE A 362 -8.17 48.53 -4.40
CA ILE A 362 -8.30 47.78 -3.14
C ILE A 362 -9.67 47.09 -3.05
N LEU A 363 -10.63 47.51 -3.87
CA LEU A 363 -12.02 47.07 -3.83
C LEU A 363 -12.37 46.30 -5.10
N PHE A 364 -12.85 45.08 -4.95
CA PHE A 364 -13.23 44.22 -6.08
C PHE A 364 -14.62 43.63 -5.87
N ASN A 365 -15.39 43.46 -6.94
CA ASN A 365 -16.69 42.79 -6.87
C ASN A 365 -16.51 41.28 -7.06
N CYS A 366 -17.14 40.49 -6.19
CA CYS A 366 -17.12 39.04 -6.35
C CYS A 366 -18.02 38.62 -7.52
N GLY A 367 -17.47 37.88 -8.49
CA GLY A 367 -18.21 37.41 -9.66
C GLY A 367 -19.37 36.45 -9.35
N LYS A 368 -19.41 35.85 -8.16
CA LYS A 368 -20.49 34.93 -7.74
C LYS A 368 -21.61 35.61 -6.96
N CYS A 369 -21.28 36.40 -5.93
CA CYS A 369 -22.29 37.01 -5.05
C CYS A 369 -22.50 38.50 -5.29
N GLY A 370 -21.73 39.14 -6.18
CA GLY A 370 -21.83 40.56 -6.52
C GLY A 370 -21.34 41.53 -5.45
N LYS A 371 -21.02 41.06 -4.23
CA LYS A 371 -20.58 41.91 -3.12
C LYS A 371 -19.17 42.47 -3.36
N SER A 372 -18.97 43.74 -3.01
CA SER A 372 -17.66 44.38 -2.99
C SER A 372 -16.82 43.90 -1.81
N VAL A 373 -15.60 43.48 -2.08
CA VAL A 373 -14.64 42.94 -1.11
C VAL A 373 -13.41 43.84 -1.09
N ASN A 374 -12.98 44.24 0.11
CA ASN A 374 -11.75 45.01 0.32
C ASN A 374 -10.56 44.05 0.56
N VAL A 375 -9.60 44.03 -0.35
CA VAL A 375 -8.43 43.13 -0.26
C VAL A 375 -7.26 43.71 0.52
N LEU A 376 -7.29 44.98 0.96
CA LEU A 376 -6.18 45.58 1.74
C LEU A 376 -5.89 44.79 3.01
N LYS A 377 -6.95 44.34 3.69
CA LYS A 377 -6.83 43.49 4.87
C LYS A 377 -6.14 42.16 4.55
N ALA A 378 -6.48 41.57 3.39
CA ALA A 378 -5.85 40.35 2.91
C ALA A 378 -4.37 40.60 2.56
N MET A 379 -4.06 41.65 1.81
CA MET A 379 -2.70 42.01 1.42
C MET A 379 -1.79 42.23 2.63
N LYS A 380 -2.26 42.98 3.64
CA LYS A 380 -1.51 43.18 4.88
C LYS A 380 -1.25 41.85 5.61
N ALA A 381 -2.28 41.03 5.75
CA ALA A 381 -2.15 39.73 6.41
C ALA A 381 -1.18 38.80 5.66
N ILE A 382 -1.25 38.74 4.32
CA ILE A 382 -0.34 37.94 3.49
C ILE A 382 1.09 38.45 3.61
N HIS A 383 1.33 39.76 3.61
CA HIS A 383 2.68 40.29 3.78
C HIS A 383 3.31 39.89 5.13
N GLU A 384 2.50 39.84 6.20
CA GLU A 384 2.97 39.36 7.51
C GLU A 384 3.31 37.86 7.52
N THR A 385 2.80 37.07 6.56
CA THR A 385 3.11 35.63 6.46
C THR A 385 4.53 35.34 6.00
N ASP A 386 5.16 36.24 5.24
CA ASP A 386 6.53 36.02 4.73
C ASP A 386 7.55 35.93 5.88
N ALA A 387 7.45 36.83 6.85
CA ALA A 387 8.31 36.86 8.03
C ALA A 387 8.07 35.63 8.92
N LYS A 388 6.79 35.26 9.15
CA LYS A 388 6.42 34.07 9.92
C LYS A 388 6.94 32.79 9.29
N TYR A 389 6.75 32.65 7.99
CA TYR A 389 7.25 31.52 7.21
C TYR A 389 8.77 31.40 7.31
N SER A 390 9.49 32.51 7.10
CA SER A 390 10.95 32.53 7.19
C SER A 390 11.46 32.09 8.56
N GLN A 391 10.83 32.57 9.63
CA GLN A 391 11.15 32.18 10.99
C GLN A 391 10.82 30.70 11.25
N ALA A 392 9.69 30.21 10.75
CA ALA A 392 9.30 28.81 10.90
C ALA A 392 10.33 27.88 10.23
N VAL A 393 10.76 28.20 9.00
CA VAL A 393 11.79 27.44 8.28
C VAL A 393 13.12 27.41 9.05
N GLN A 394 13.50 28.51 9.72
CA GLN A 394 14.69 28.53 10.58
C GLN A 394 14.58 27.52 11.73
N PHE A 395 13.42 27.41 12.39
CA PHE A 395 13.18 26.39 13.42
C PHE A 395 13.25 24.97 12.86
N ILE A 396 12.67 24.72 11.69
CA ILE A 396 12.72 23.39 11.06
C ILE A 396 14.17 23.03 10.65
N ASN A 397 14.95 24.00 10.18
CA ASN A 397 16.37 23.78 9.82
C ASN A 397 17.28 23.61 11.03
N SER A 398 16.93 24.15 12.20
CA SER A 398 17.66 23.94 13.46
C SER A 398 17.25 22.68 14.22
N GLY A 399 16.36 21.86 13.64
CA GLY A 399 15.89 20.61 14.23
C GLY A 399 14.70 20.75 15.19
N ASN A 400 14.19 21.97 15.41
CA ASN A 400 12.97 22.19 16.20
C ASN A 400 11.71 22.05 15.32
N PHE A 401 11.39 20.80 14.98
CA PHE A 401 10.29 20.48 14.07
C PHE A 401 8.91 20.79 14.64
N GLU A 402 8.69 20.65 15.95
CA GLU A 402 7.39 20.87 16.59
C GLU A 402 6.98 22.34 16.52
N THR A 403 7.85 23.24 16.97
CA THR A 403 7.62 24.69 16.89
C THR A 403 7.50 25.14 15.43
N GLY A 404 8.41 24.67 14.57
CA GLY A 404 8.39 25.00 13.15
C GLY A 404 7.10 24.55 12.47
N LEU A 405 6.61 23.34 12.77
CA LEU A 405 5.36 22.80 12.23
C LEU A 405 4.15 23.64 12.66
N GLY A 406 4.04 23.98 13.95
CA GLY A 406 2.95 24.82 14.45
C GLY A 406 2.90 26.18 13.75
N MET A 407 4.05 26.82 13.56
CA MET A 407 4.15 28.09 12.85
C MET A 407 3.76 27.97 11.37
N ILE A 408 4.20 26.91 10.67
CA ILE A 408 3.80 26.68 9.27
C ILE A 408 2.29 26.43 9.16
N GLN A 409 1.69 25.68 10.10
CA GLN A 409 0.24 25.43 10.11
C GLN A 409 -0.56 26.72 10.28
N GLU A 410 -0.18 27.58 11.22
CA GLU A 410 -0.81 28.89 11.41
C GLU A 410 -0.64 29.80 10.18
N ASN A 411 0.54 29.73 9.55
CA ASN A 411 0.84 30.48 8.35
C ASN A 411 -0.06 30.05 7.18
N LEU A 412 -0.15 28.74 6.95
CA LEU A 412 -1.01 28.14 5.93
C LEU A 412 -2.48 28.48 6.17
N PHE A 413 -2.96 28.36 7.41
CA PHE A 413 -4.33 28.72 7.77
C PHE A 413 -4.65 30.19 7.45
N THR A 414 -3.69 31.09 7.71
CA THR A 414 -3.81 32.52 7.37
C THR A 414 -3.89 32.72 5.86
N LEU A 415 -3.04 32.05 5.09
CA LEU A 415 -3.03 32.12 3.63
C LEU A 415 -4.34 31.59 3.03
N GLU A 416 -4.80 30.40 3.44
CA GLU A 416 -6.04 29.77 2.92
C GLU A 416 -7.31 30.56 3.21
N LYS A 417 -7.30 31.37 4.28
CA LYS A 417 -8.39 32.29 4.61
C LYS A 417 -8.58 33.38 3.55
N PHE A 418 -7.50 33.84 2.95
CA PHE A 418 -7.51 34.99 2.03
C PHE A 418 -7.24 34.63 0.57
N LEU A 419 -6.63 33.48 0.30
CA LEU A 419 -6.22 33.05 -1.02
C LEU A 419 -6.88 31.71 -1.39
N MET A 420 -6.98 31.46 -2.70
CA MET A 420 -7.32 30.15 -3.25
C MET A 420 -6.11 29.55 -3.96
N PRO A 421 -5.77 28.27 -3.69
CA PRO A 421 -4.77 27.54 -4.44
C PRO A 421 -5.08 27.50 -5.96
N PRO A 422 -4.06 27.40 -6.83
CA PRO A 422 -2.65 27.23 -6.50
C PRO A 422 -1.92 28.57 -6.32
N PHE A 423 -1.01 28.64 -5.35
CA PHE A 423 -0.02 29.72 -5.18
C PHE A 423 1.24 29.15 -4.53
N ARG A 424 2.37 29.83 -4.67
CA ARG A 424 3.69 29.27 -4.34
C ARG A 424 3.83 28.90 -2.86
N GLU A 425 3.46 29.81 -1.97
CA GLU A 425 3.60 29.67 -0.52
C GLU A 425 2.73 28.54 0.05
N PHE A 426 1.59 28.24 -0.60
CA PHE A 426 0.73 27.11 -0.26
C PHE A 426 1.52 25.79 -0.31
N HIS A 427 2.23 25.58 -1.41
CA HIS A 427 3.03 24.38 -1.65
C HIS A 427 4.20 24.30 -0.71
N MET A 428 4.88 25.42 -0.52
CA MET A 428 6.03 25.51 0.37
C MET A 428 5.61 25.11 1.79
N CYS A 429 4.46 25.59 2.27
CA CYS A 429 3.90 25.14 3.54
C CYS A 429 3.59 23.62 3.54
N GLN A 430 2.94 23.09 2.49
CA GLN A 430 2.65 21.66 2.38
C GLN A 430 3.93 20.79 2.45
N GLU A 431 4.99 21.18 1.72
CA GLU A 431 6.26 20.45 1.70
C GLU A 431 7.01 20.53 3.03
N HIS A 432 7.01 21.69 3.70
CA HIS A 432 7.60 21.81 5.04
C HIS A 432 6.81 21.03 6.09
N MET A 433 5.48 21.02 6.02
CA MET A 433 4.65 20.15 6.86
C MET A 433 4.97 18.68 6.62
N ARG A 434 5.04 18.25 5.35
CA ARG A 434 5.46 16.88 4.96
C ARG A 434 6.81 16.53 5.58
N ARG A 435 7.82 17.41 5.45
CA ARG A 435 9.15 17.19 6.01
C ARG A 435 9.09 17.01 7.53
N CYS A 436 8.40 17.90 8.25
CA CYS A 436 8.24 17.78 9.70
C CYS A 436 7.60 16.44 10.09
N TYR A 437 6.52 16.02 9.42
CA TYR A 437 5.83 14.77 9.74
C TYR A 437 6.67 13.53 9.44
N LEU A 438 7.40 13.49 8.32
CA LEU A 438 8.27 12.36 7.98
C LEU A 438 9.39 12.19 9.01
N THR A 439 9.92 13.29 9.54
CA THR A 439 10.91 13.26 10.61
C THR A 439 10.34 12.74 11.95
N LEU A 440 9.02 12.77 12.17
CA LEU A 440 8.38 12.13 13.33
C LEU A 440 8.18 10.61 13.13
N GLY A 441 8.44 10.09 11.93
CA GLY A 441 8.30 8.68 11.59
C GLY A 441 9.56 7.85 11.80
N ASN A 442 9.56 6.68 11.17
CA ASN A 442 10.69 5.77 11.08
C ASN A 442 11.89 6.49 10.49
N ARG A 443 13.06 6.33 11.10
CA ARG A 443 14.32 6.90 10.61
C ARG A 443 15.32 5.81 10.32
N VAL A 444 16.15 6.04 9.31
CA VAL A 444 17.30 5.19 9.03
C VAL A 444 18.40 5.54 10.03
N SER A 445 18.77 4.57 10.87
CA SER A 445 19.97 4.64 11.70
C SER A 445 21.03 3.74 11.09
N LYS A 446 22.19 4.30 10.74
CA LYS A 446 23.35 3.48 10.35
C LYS A 446 23.84 2.73 11.57
N LEU A 447 23.65 1.42 11.58
CA LEU A 447 24.31 0.57 12.55
C LEU A 447 25.83 0.62 12.27
N PRO A 448 26.68 0.61 13.30
CA PRO A 448 28.11 0.38 13.10
C PRO A 448 28.29 -0.91 12.30
N ALA A 449 29.35 -0.97 11.49
CA ALA A 449 29.68 -2.18 10.74
C ALA A 449 29.62 -3.38 11.70
N TRP A 450 28.83 -4.38 11.33
CA TRP A 450 28.74 -5.60 12.12
C TRP A 450 30.13 -6.23 12.17
N ASP A 451 30.75 -6.19 13.35
CA ASP A 451 32.04 -6.80 13.61
C ASP A 451 31.82 -8.12 14.36
N PRO A 452 31.96 -9.28 13.69
CA PRO A 452 31.77 -10.59 14.31
C PRO A 452 32.71 -10.83 15.51
N GLU A 453 33.83 -10.10 15.63
CA GLU A 453 34.77 -10.23 16.75
C GLU A 453 34.31 -9.50 18.02
N THR A 454 33.33 -8.60 17.92
CA THR A 454 32.82 -7.82 19.06
C THR A 454 31.60 -8.43 19.75
N VAL A 455 31.00 -9.47 19.15
CA VAL A 455 29.89 -10.22 19.75
C VAL A 455 30.46 -11.18 20.77
N LYS A 456 30.49 -10.77 22.05
CA LYS A 456 30.63 -11.74 23.14
C LYS A 456 29.35 -12.59 23.16
N MET A 457 29.51 -13.90 23.02
CA MET A 457 28.44 -14.87 23.23
C MET A 457 28.11 -14.96 24.72
N ASP A 458 27.56 -13.90 25.30
CA ASP A 458 26.97 -13.96 26.63
C ASP A 458 25.65 -13.18 26.63
N ASP A 459 24.57 -13.95 26.87
CA ASP A 459 23.15 -13.64 27.09
C ASP A 459 22.19 -13.53 25.89
#